data_AF-A0A8S9TK46-F1
#
_entry.id   AF-A0A8S9TK46-F1
#
_cell.length_a   1.000
_cell.length_b   1.000
_cell.length_c   1.000
_cell.angle_alpha   90.00
_cell.angle_beta   90.00
_cell.angle_gamma   90.00
#
_symmetry.space_group_name_H-M   'P 1'
#
loop_
_entity.id
_entity.type
_entity.pdbx_description
1 polymer ?
#
loop_
_entity_poly.entity_id
_entity_poly.type
_entity_poly.pdbx_seq_one_letter_code
_entity_poly.pdbx_strand_id
1 'polypeptide(L)'
;MDICVDGITAFASQPMVSYRYVIELKNSTISISMEDRSSKKRWSESSVGLFKGNMVKSDYVLPDNAIPDTSAADYFEYFRDALEGPTDVSDVRRNLYLFRGGVVRLELAVTIRNLYSTKTTKYVFHLEPVPEERIYILESKVRDLQDEVEKLRGIDASP
;
A
#
# COMPACT_ATOMS: atom_id res chain seq x y z
N MET A 1 8.50 14.84 -6.23
CA MET A 1 7.04 14.78 -6.44
C MET A 1 6.52 13.85 -5.38
N ASP A 2 5.57 14.32 -4.59
CA ASP A 2 4.93 13.51 -3.55
C ASP A 2 3.52 13.20 -4.04
N ILE A 3 3.18 11.92 -4.13
CA ILE A 3 1.91 11.41 -4.68
C ILE A 3 1.32 10.45 -3.65
N CYS A 4 0.03 10.58 -3.38
CA CYS A 4 -0.72 9.64 -2.57
C CYS A 4 -2.01 9.30 -3.30
N VAL A 5 -2.25 8.00 -3.52
CA VAL A 5 -3.43 7.48 -4.21
C VAL A 5 -4.09 6.43 -3.32
N ASP A 6 -5.39 6.59 -3.09
CA ASP A 6 -6.23 5.57 -2.51
C ASP A 6 -7.18 4.98 -3.54
N GLY A 7 -7.53 3.71 -3.37
CA GLY A 7 -8.45 3.05 -4.29
C GLY A 7 -8.99 1.74 -3.73
N ILE A 8 -9.79 1.06 -4.56
CA ILE A 8 -10.37 -0.24 -4.24
C ILE A 8 -9.84 -1.27 -5.21
N THR A 9 -9.41 -2.40 -4.68
CA THR A 9 -8.92 -3.53 -5.46
C THR A 9 -9.54 -4.84 -4.99
N ALA A 10 -9.50 -5.85 -5.85
CA ALA A 10 -9.97 -7.21 -5.58
C ALA A 10 -8.97 -8.22 -6.14
N PHE A 11 -8.93 -9.42 -5.57
CA PHE A 11 -7.98 -10.45 -5.94
C PHE A 11 -8.71 -11.69 -6.46
N ALA A 12 -8.18 -12.30 -7.52
CA ALA A 12 -8.78 -13.50 -8.11
C ALA A 12 -8.86 -14.69 -7.12
N SER A 13 -7.92 -14.76 -6.17
CA SER A 13 -7.93 -15.75 -5.08
C SER A 13 -9.05 -15.52 -4.05
N GLN A 14 -9.63 -14.32 -4.02
CA GLN A 14 -10.62 -13.87 -3.04
C GLN A 14 -11.73 -13.03 -3.70
N PRO A 15 -12.52 -13.63 -4.62
CA PRO A 15 -13.42 -12.88 -5.49
C PRO A 15 -14.59 -12.19 -4.75
N MET A 16 -14.88 -12.59 -3.51
CA MET A 16 -15.94 -12.01 -2.69
C MET A 16 -15.45 -10.92 -1.73
N VAL A 17 -14.14 -10.65 -1.69
CA VAL A 17 -13.55 -9.67 -0.78
C VAL A 17 -12.96 -8.52 -1.59
N SER A 18 -13.27 -7.30 -1.17
CA SER A 18 -12.65 -6.09 -1.73
C SER A 18 -11.78 -5.43 -0.67
N TYR A 19 -10.68 -4.87 -1.13
CA TYR A 19 -9.66 -4.24 -0.30
C TYR A 19 -9.57 -2.76 -0.67
N ARG A 20 -9.44 -1.89 0.33
CA ARG A 20 -8.96 -0.52 0.09
C ARG A 20 -7.44 -0.56 0.12
N TYR A 21 -6.79 0.04 -0.86
CA TYR A 21 -5.34 0.24 -0.83
C TYR A 21 -5.02 1.72 -0.72
N VAL A 22 -3.84 2.01 -0.18
CA VAL A 22 -3.18 3.32 -0.32
C VAL A 22 -1.77 3.05 -0.81
N ILE A 23 -1.36 3.75 -1.87
CA ILE A 23 0.02 3.76 -2.36
C ILE A 23 0.53 5.20 -2.37
N GLU A 24 1.71 5.42 -1.78
CA GLU A 24 2.35 6.73 -1.68
C GLU A 24 3.73 6.68 -2.32
N LEU A 25 4.08 7.71 -3.09
CA LEU A 25 5.45 8.02 -3.50
C LEU A 25 5.86 9.29 -2.77
N LYS A 26 6.87 9.20 -1.91
CA LYS A 26 7.39 10.35 -1.17
C LYS A 26 8.90 10.26 -1.09
N ASN A 27 9.62 11.34 -1.41
CA ASN A 27 11.09 11.35 -1.36
C ASN A 27 11.76 10.16 -2.09
N SER A 28 11.19 9.73 -3.24
CA SER A 28 11.64 8.55 -4.02
C SER A 28 11.49 7.20 -3.30
N THR A 29 10.71 7.17 -2.23
CA THR A 29 10.31 5.94 -1.54
C THR A 29 8.85 5.64 -1.80
N ILE A 30 8.52 4.36 -1.89
CA ILE A 30 7.14 3.90 -2.07
C ILE A 30 6.64 3.34 -0.74
N SER A 31 5.40 3.61 -0.39
CA SER A 31 4.70 2.90 0.68
C SER A 31 3.37 2.30 0.17
N ILE A 32 3.02 1.11 0.65
CA ILE A 32 1.75 0.44 0.34
C ILE A 32 1.06 0.02 1.63
N SER A 33 -0.24 0.27 1.71
CA SER A 33 -1.12 -0.28 2.74
C SER A 33 -2.38 -0.90 2.14
N MET A 34 -2.97 -1.83 2.89
CA MET A 34 -4.15 -2.59 2.51
C MET A 34 -5.13 -2.66 3.67
N GLU A 35 -6.42 -2.55 3.39
CA GLU A 35 -7.51 -2.72 4.34
C GLU A 35 -8.53 -3.69 3.75
N ASP A 36 -8.86 -4.75 4.48
CA ASP A 36 -10.03 -5.57 4.18
C ASP A 36 -11.29 -4.76 4.51
N ARG A 37 -12.13 -4.51 3.50
CA ARG A 37 -13.30 -3.65 3.67
C ARG A 37 -14.41 -4.29 4.51
N SER A 38 -14.43 -5.61 4.61
CA SER A 38 -15.41 -6.39 5.38
C SER A 38 -14.98 -6.51 6.83
N SER A 39 -13.75 -6.98 7.08
CA SER A 39 -13.25 -7.20 8.45
C SER A 39 -12.61 -5.98 9.10
N LYS A 40 -12.34 -4.92 8.32
CA LYS A 40 -11.60 -3.70 8.73
C LYS A 40 -10.17 -3.92 9.19
N LYS A 41 -9.64 -5.14 9.01
CA LYS A 41 -8.23 -5.43 9.26
C LYS A 41 -7.36 -4.63 8.29
N ARG A 42 -6.29 -4.06 8.83
CA ARG A 42 -5.34 -3.23 8.08
C ARG A 42 -3.95 -3.83 8.12
N TRP A 43 -3.24 -3.69 7.02
CA TRP A 43 -1.85 -4.09 6.86
C TRP A 43 -1.07 -2.95 6.22
N SER A 44 0.14 -2.73 6.72
CA SER A 44 1.07 -1.74 6.17
C SER A 44 2.48 -2.31 6.18
N GLU A 45 3.39 -1.64 5.49
CA GLU A 45 4.82 -1.90 5.67
C GLU A 45 5.20 -1.79 7.16
N SER A 46 6.07 -2.70 7.61
CA SER A 46 6.51 -2.71 9.01
C SER A 46 7.27 -1.43 9.37
N SER A 47 7.15 -1.00 10.62
CA SER A 47 7.98 0.06 11.20
C SER A 47 9.09 -0.49 12.10
N VAL A 48 9.15 -1.81 12.34
CA VAL A 48 10.01 -2.42 13.35
C VAL A 48 10.69 -3.65 12.77
N GLY A 49 12.01 -3.57 12.61
CA GLY A 49 12.89 -4.73 12.38
C GLY A 49 12.57 -5.58 11.14
N LEU A 50 13.40 -5.44 10.10
CA LEU A 50 13.47 -6.21 8.85
C LEU A 50 12.68 -5.67 7.65
N PHE A 51 11.60 -4.91 7.83
CA PHE A 51 10.87 -4.27 6.74
C PHE A 51 10.70 -2.78 7.05
N LYS A 52 11.21 -1.92 6.17
CA LYS A 52 11.21 -0.46 6.36
C LYS A 52 9.93 0.12 5.76
N GLY A 53 9.15 0.82 6.55
CA GLY A 53 8.23 1.82 6.03
C GLY A 53 9.01 2.85 5.23
N ASN A 54 8.46 3.26 4.07
CA ASN A 54 9.14 4.03 3.02
C ASN A 54 10.22 3.20 2.32
N MET A 55 9.79 2.30 1.44
CA MET A 55 10.67 1.41 0.68
C MET A 55 11.50 2.18 -0.34
N VAL A 56 12.82 2.03 -0.28
CA VAL A 56 13.71 2.48 -1.35
C VAL A 56 13.70 1.47 -2.50
N LYS A 57 14.17 1.87 -3.68
CA LYS A 57 14.16 1.02 -4.89
C LYS A 57 14.75 -0.37 -4.66
N SER A 58 15.83 -0.50 -3.89
CA SER A 58 16.45 -1.81 -3.60
C SER A 58 15.60 -2.75 -2.75
N ASP A 59 14.56 -2.24 -2.08
CA ASP A 59 13.69 -3.06 -1.23
C ASP A 59 12.66 -3.85 -2.07
N TYR A 60 12.32 -3.37 -3.27
CA TYR A 60 11.39 -4.04 -4.18
C TYR A 60 12.00 -4.42 -5.53
N VAL A 61 13.15 -3.86 -5.91
CA VAL A 61 13.88 -4.21 -7.14
C VAL A 61 15.06 -5.14 -6.85
N LEU A 62 14.95 -6.35 -7.36
CA LEU A 62 15.96 -7.40 -7.41
C LEU A 62 16.54 -7.50 -8.83
N PRO A 63 17.74 -8.07 -9.01
CA PRO A 63 18.35 -8.21 -10.34
C PRO A 63 17.44 -8.87 -11.39
N ASP A 64 16.65 -9.87 -10.97
CA ASP A 64 15.77 -10.62 -11.87
C ASP A 64 14.52 -9.84 -12.30
N ASN A 65 14.07 -8.92 -11.44
CA ASN A 65 12.85 -8.16 -11.66
C ASN A 65 13.10 -6.72 -12.13
N ALA A 66 14.37 -6.28 -12.15
CA ALA A 66 14.78 -4.96 -12.57
C ALA A 66 14.42 -4.66 -14.02
N ILE A 67 13.86 -3.47 -14.21
CA ILE A 67 13.62 -2.82 -15.50
C ILE A 67 14.71 -1.75 -15.70
N PRO A 68 15.44 -1.76 -16.82
CA PRO A 68 16.43 -0.73 -17.15
C PRO A 68 15.84 0.67 -17.13
N ASP A 69 16.65 1.65 -16.73
CA ASP A 69 16.33 3.09 -16.79
C ASP A 69 15.02 3.52 -16.10
N THR A 70 14.51 2.69 -15.21
CA THR A 70 13.22 2.90 -14.55
C THR A 70 13.42 3.57 -13.18
N SER A 71 12.79 4.71 -12.95
CA SER A 71 12.83 5.45 -11.68
C SER A 71 11.83 4.90 -10.66
N ALA A 72 11.93 5.32 -9.39
CA ALA A 72 10.93 4.98 -8.37
C ALA A 72 9.51 5.45 -8.75
N ALA A 73 9.40 6.58 -9.47
CA ALA A 73 8.12 7.08 -9.95
C ALA A 73 7.50 6.17 -11.01
N ASP A 74 8.32 5.60 -11.91
CA ASP A 74 7.84 4.67 -12.92
C ASP A 74 7.36 3.35 -12.30
N TYR A 75 8.10 2.82 -11.31
CA TYR A 75 7.64 1.66 -10.53
C TYR A 75 6.35 1.96 -9.78
N PHE A 76 6.21 3.15 -9.19
CA PHE A 76 4.97 3.58 -8.55
C PHE A 76 3.79 3.51 -9.52
N GLU A 77 3.93 4.00 -10.75
CA GLU A 77 2.86 3.92 -11.75
C GLU A 77 2.54 2.48 -12.14
N TYR A 78 3.54 1.63 -12.31
CA TYR A 78 3.30 0.21 -12.56
C TYR A 78 2.56 -0.49 -11.42
N PHE A 79 2.86 -0.14 -10.17
CA PHE A 79 2.18 -0.71 -9.00
C PHE A 79 0.76 -0.18 -8.85
N ARG A 80 0.54 1.12 -9.08
CA ARG A 80 -0.79 1.74 -9.13
C ARG A 80 -1.65 1.07 -10.19
N ASP A 81 -1.15 1.01 -11.42
CA ASP A 81 -1.86 0.40 -12.55
C ASP A 81 -2.15 -1.08 -12.27
N ALA A 82 -1.25 -1.76 -11.55
CA ALA A 82 -1.46 -3.15 -11.15
C ALA A 82 -2.59 -3.32 -10.10
N LEU A 83 -2.75 -2.35 -9.20
CA LEU A 83 -3.79 -2.33 -8.18
C LEU A 83 -5.16 -1.89 -8.73
N GLU A 84 -5.17 -0.97 -9.69
CA GLU A 84 -6.38 -0.42 -10.35
C GLU A 84 -6.88 -1.27 -11.50
N GLY A 85 -5.98 -2.01 -12.16
CA GLY A 85 -6.28 -2.72 -13.39
C GLY A 85 -7.39 -3.77 -13.26
N PRO A 86 -8.02 -4.17 -14.37
CA PRO A 86 -9.00 -5.25 -14.37
C PRO A 86 -8.34 -6.57 -13.93
N THR A 87 -9.01 -7.32 -13.06
CA THR A 87 -8.50 -8.61 -12.53
C THR A 87 -8.47 -9.73 -13.57
N ASP A 88 -9.10 -9.54 -14.72
CA ASP A 88 -9.28 -10.49 -15.83
C ASP A 88 -8.35 -10.24 -17.03
N VAL A 89 -7.56 -9.16 -17.01
CA VAL A 89 -6.61 -8.82 -18.09
C VAL A 89 -5.24 -9.46 -17.80
N SER A 90 -4.71 -10.20 -18.77
CA SER A 90 -3.53 -11.07 -18.59
C SER A 90 -2.23 -10.37 -18.18
N ASP A 91 -2.12 -9.07 -18.48
CA ASP A 91 -0.88 -8.32 -18.42
C ASP A 91 -0.57 -7.77 -17.01
N VAL A 92 -1.61 -7.65 -16.19
CA VAL A 92 -1.55 -7.21 -14.80
C VAL A 92 -2.06 -8.34 -13.93
N ARG A 93 -1.18 -8.94 -13.11
CA ARG A 93 -1.60 -9.95 -12.14
C ARG A 93 -1.25 -9.47 -10.74
N ARG A 94 -2.26 -9.45 -9.88
CA ARG A 94 -2.10 -9.18 -8.44
C ARG A 94 -2.62 -10.37 -7.64
N ASN A 95 -1.85 -10.78 -6.64
CA ASN A 95 -2.26 -11.84 -5.70
C ASN A 95 -2.05 -11.36 -4.27
N LEU A 96 -2.94 -11.80 -3.39
CA LEU A 96 -2.85 -11.57 -1.96
C LEU A 96 -2.83 -12.92 -1.25
N TYR A 97 -1.81 -13.12 -0.41
CA TYR A 97 -1.67 -14.32 0.42
C TYR A 97 -1.66 -13.94 1.89
N LEU A 98 -2.54 -14.58 2.66
CA LEU A 98 -2.64 -14.42 4.11
C LEU A 98 -1.79 -15.51 4.79
N PHE A 99 -0.83 -15.11 5.62
CA PHE A 99 0.02 -16.03 6.36
C PHE A 99 -0.40 -16.15 7.83
N ARG A 100 0.01 -17.26 8.46
CA ARG A 100 -0.14 -17.46 9.91
C ARG A 100 0.63 -16.36 10.64
N GLY A 101 0.01 -15.72 11.63
CA GLY A 101 0.55 -14.54 12.31
C GLY A 101 0.01 -13.20 11.77
N GLY A 102 -0.89 -13.23 10.80
CA GLY A 102 -1.58 -12.04 10.31
C GLY A 102 -0.79 -11.22 9.30
N VAL A 103 0.41 -11.65 8.91
CA VAL A 103 1.18 -11.04 7.81
C VAL A 103 0.50 -11.32 6.48
N VAL A 104 0.51 -10.32 5.60
CA VAL A 104 -0.02 -10.39 4.25
C VAL A 104 1.12 -10.24 3.25
N ARG A 105 1.12 -11.05 2.19
CA ARG A 105 2.01 -10.87 1.05
C ARG A 105 1.20 -10.41 -0.14
N LEU A 106 1.54 -9.22 -0.63
CA LEU A 106 1.04 -8.69 -1.89
C LEU A 106 2.07 -9.03 -2.98
N GLU A 107 1.63 -9.73 -4.01
CA GLU A 107 2.44 -9.94 -5.22
C GLU A 107 1.84 -9.14 -6.36
N LEU A 108 2.65 -8.30 -7.00
CA LEU A 108 2.30 -7.58 -8.21
C LEU A 108 3.17 -8.08 -9.37
N ALA A 109 2.56 -8.40 -10.49
CA ALA A 109 3.27 -8.81 -11.70
C ALA A 109 2.98 -7.82 -12.83
N VAL A 110 4.04 -7.34 -13.46
CA VAL A 110 4.02 -6.39 -14.56
C VAL A 110 4.54 -7.09 -15.81
N THR A 111 3.76 -7.08 -16.87
CA THR A 111 4.15 -7.67 -18.15
C THR A 111 4.70 -6.60 -19.08
N ILE A 112 5.99 -6.68 -19.39
CA ILE A 112 6.69 -5.77 -20.28
C ILE A 112 6.83 -6.44 -21.64
N ARG A 113 6.33 -5.78 -22.66
CA ARG A 113 6.38 -6.25 -24.05
C ARG A 113 7.37 -5.40 -24.82
N ASN A 114 8.41 -6.03 -25.35
CA ASN A 114 9.30 -5.45 -26.35
C ASN A 114 8.95 -6.06 -27.72
N LEU A 115 9.49 -5.50 -28.80
CA LEU A 115 9.27 -5.92 -30.19
C LEU A 115 9.45 -7.42 -30.44
N TYR A 116 10.34 -8.08 -29.67
CA TYR A 116 10.70 -9.49 -29.89
C TYR A 116 10.50 -10.39 -28.67
N SER A 117 10.07 -9.86 -27.53
CA SER A 117 9.92 -10.66 -26.31
C SER A 117 8.92 -10.05 -25.35
N THR A 118 8.31 -10.91 -24.53
CA THR A 118 7.47 -10.51 -23.41
C THR A 118 8.11 -11.03 -22.13
N LYS A 119 8.37 -10.14 -21.17
CA LYS A 119 8.87 -10.49 -19.84
C LYS A 119 7.84 -10.08 -18.80
N THR A 120 7.33 -11.05 -18.05
CA THR A 120 6.55 -10.77 -16.84
C THR A 120 7.50 -10.74 -15.65
N THR A 121 7.60 -9.57 -15.02
CA THR A 121 8.41 -9.34 -13.83
C THR A 121 7.52 -9.31 -12.59
N LYS A 122 8.01 -9.82 -11.46
CA LYS A 122 7.23 -9.96 -10.21
C LYS A 122 7.86 -9.15 -9.08
N TYR A 123 7.01 -8.47 -8.33
CA TYR A 123 7.34 -7.70 -7.13
C TYR A 123 6.57 -8.27 -5.96
N VAL A 124 7.24 -8.36 -4.82
CA VAL A 124 6.71 -9.01 -3.62
C VAL A 124 6.82 -8.02 -2.47
N PHE A 125 5.69 -7.75 -1.82
CA PHE A 125 5.59 -6.88 -0.67
C PHE A 125 5.08 -7.67 0.53
N HIS A 126 5.79 -7.56 1.65
CA HIS A 126 5.39 -8.16 2.92
C HIS A 126 4.80 -7.06 3.81
N LEU A 127 3.51 -7.17 4.12
CA LEU A 127 2.75 -6.21 4.90
C LEU A 127 2.41 -6.81 6.27
N GLU A 128 2.66 -6.07 7.32
CA GLU A 128 2.37 -6.48 8.69
C GLU A 128 1.01 -5.97 9.15
N PRO A 129 0.31 -6.74 10.00
CA PRO A 129 -0.96 -6.31 10.56
C PRO A 129 -0.74 -5.06 11.40
N VAL A 130 -1.55 -4.04 11.20
CA VAL A 130 -1.57 -2.86 12.06
C VAL A 130 -2.28 -3.24 13.36
N PRO A 131 -1.61 -3.18 14.53
CA PRO A 131 -2.24 -3.56 15.79
C PRO A 131 -3.45 -2.68 16.10
N GLU A 132 -4.57 -3.29 16.50
CA GLU A 132 -5.81 -2.58 16.83
C GLU A 132 -5.63 -1.60 18.00
N GLU A 133 -4.72 -1.89 18.94
CA GLU A 133 -4.36 -0.99 20.04
C GLU A 133 -3.80 0.36 19.56
N ARG A 134 -3.05 0.37 18.44
CA ARG A 134 -2.54 1.62 17.85
C ARG A 134 -3.69 2.49 17.32
N ILE A 135 -4.74 1.87 16.78
CA ILE A 135 -5.94 2.57 16.30
C ILE A 135 -6.67 3.20 17.49
N TYR A 136 -6.90 2.45 18.56
CA TYR A 136 -7.55 2.97 19.77
C TYR A 136 -6.78 4.14 20.40
N ILE A 137 -5.44 4.04 20.48
CA ILE A 137 -4.59 5.12 20.97
C ILE A 137 -4.71 6.36 20.09
N LEU A 138 -4.69 6.22 18.76
CA LEU A 138 -4.82 7.34 17.83
C LEU A 138 -6.21 7.98 17.90
N GLU A 139 -7.28 7.17 17.98
CA GLU A 139 -8.65 7.68 18.19
C GLU A 139 -8.78 8.45 19.51
N SER A 140 -8.13 7.97 20.59
CA SER A 140 -8.09 8.70 21.86
C SER A 140 -7.40 10.05 21.69
N LYS A 141 -6.23 10.08 21.07
CA LYS A 141 -5.50 11.33 20.82
C LYS A 141 -6.28 12.30 19.93
N VAL A 142 -7.03 11.80 18.94
CA VAL A 142 -7.89 12.64 18.08
C VAL A 142 -9.02 13.25 18.91
N ARG A 143 -9.65 12.49 19.81
CA ARG A 143 -10.66 13.04 20.74
C ARG A 143 -10.07 14.12 21.65
N ASP A 144 -8.92 13.84 22.26
CA ASP A 144 -8.25 14.79 23.15
C ASP A 144 -7.90 16.10 22.40
N LEU A 145 -7.43 16.00 21.15
CA LEU A 145 -7.16 17.17 20.30
C LEU A 145 -8.43 17.92 19.90
N GLN A 146 -9.53 17.22 19.60
CA GLN A 146 -10.82 17.85 19.31
C GLN A 146 -11.35 18.64 20.51
N ASP A 147 -11.24 18.08 21.71
CA ASP A 147 -11.64 18.76 22.94
C ASP A 147 -10.82 20.03 23.21
N GLU A 148 -9.51 19.98 22.98
CA GLU A 148 -8.64 21.16 23.10
C GLU A 148 -8.94 22.23 22.05
N VAL A 149 -9.18 21.83 20.79
CA VAL A 149 -9.59 22.77 19.73
C VAL A 149 -10.92 23.43 20.07
N GLU A 150 -11.89 22.70 20.61
CA GLU A 150 -13.19 23.26 20.98
C GLU A 150 -13.08 24.22 22.16
N LYS A 151 -12.23 23.93 23.16
CA LYS A 151 -11.91 24.88 24.25
C LYS A 151 -11.34 26.18 23.72
N LEU A 152 -10.37 26.12 22.80
CA LEU A 152 -9.74 27.32 22.22
C LEU A 152 -10.75 28.14 21.40
N ARG A 153 -11.60 27.49 20.61
CA ARG A 153 -12.67 28.17 19.83
C ARG A 153 -13.73 28.81 20.72
N GLY A 154 -14.01 28.24 21.88
CA GLY A 154 -14.91 28.83 22.88
C GLY A 154 -14.31 30.06 23.59
N ILE A 155 -12.99 30.17 23.67
CA ILE A 155 -12.29 31.31 24.27
C ILE A 155 -12.28 32.52 23.33
N ASP A 156 -12.07 32.31 22.03
CA ASP A 156 -12.09 33.38 21.01
C ASP A 156 -13.50 33.93 20.72
N ALA A 157 -14.55 33.26 21.19
CA ALA A 157 -15.95 33.63 21.01
C ALA A 157 -16.57 34.36 22.22
N SER A 158 -15.79 34.66 23.27
CA SER A 158 -16.27 35.41 24.42
C SER A 158 -15.98 36.92 24.24
N PRO A 159 -17.01 37.79 24.23
CA PRO A 159 -16.84 39.25 24.13
C PRO A 159 -16.33 39.88 25.43
#